data_AF-A0A014QUU6-F1
#
_entry.id   AF-A0A014QUU6-F1
#
_cell.length_a   1.000
_cell.length_b   1.000
_cell.length_c   1.000
_cell.angle_alpha   90.00
_cell.angle_beta   90.00
_cell.angle_gamma   90.00
#
_symmetry.space_group_name_H-M   'P 1'
#
loop_
_entity.id
_entity.type
_entity.pdbx_description
1 polymer ?
#
loop_
_entity_poly.entity_id
_entity_poly.type
_entity_poly.pdbx_seq_one_letter_code
_entity_poly.pdbx_strand_id
1 'polypeptide(L)'
;MKFLSCVLAISMANVINAGVLHARDDLKDCAEAPPSEDFLKISQQLLNSSAPLIARQQQNNYNFQVHTHVVYSDQSVKGGYLTEDIIKKDMDVMNKYFSRSGISFTHVSNDYTQHQVWSKGQDQMGMKAKLRRGTYADLNLYYVAFIPGPAADGSASAGICWLPIPNGRISEELLIQDGCLMLAETATPRYPSDMTTTHEVGHWLGLLHTFEGNACGEGDTIEDTFPQQQPTQQCERVEHKLQDGRPAALACNQWYPSNMFNLMDYSTCSNTFTPGQEQRMQYWAHMRRQIGGPSKPEPNPPKPEDPKPEDPKPEDPKPEDPNTPPPPPPPTDNVANIWEQCGGRGWRGPTACAQGLVCLEMGPWYSQCRIG
;
A
#
# COMPACT_ATOMS: atom_id res chain seq x y z
N MET A 1 -14.78 80.21 3.60
CA MET A 1 -14.45 79.71 4.96
C MET A 1 -14.78 78.23 4.99
N LYS A 2 -13.95 77.26 5.37
CA LYS A 2 -12.56 77.14 5.83
C LYS A 2 -12.22 75.65 5.69
N PHE A 3 -11.03 75.37 5.16
CA PHE A 3 -10.08 74.27 5.48
C PHE A 3 -10.59 72.80 5.52
N LEU A 4 -10.13 71.91 4.62
CA LEU A 4 -8.83 71.19 4.64
C LEU A 4 -8.69 70.26 5.86
N SER A 5 -8.81 68.95 5.63
CA SER A 5 -8.01 67.92 6.32
C SER A 5 -7.93 66.68 5.45
N CYS A 6 -6.78 66.50 4.83
CA CYS A 6 -6.29 65.22 4.35
C CYS A 6 -6.12 64.28 5.55
N VAL A 7 -6.62 63.05 5.45
CA VAL A 7 -5.99 61.90 6.09
C VAL A 7 -5.84 60.84 5.01
N LEU A 8 -4.61 60.68 4.54
CA LEU A 8 -4.16 59.49 3.84
C LEU A 8 -4.32 58.31 4.80
N ALA A 9 -5.26 57.42 4.53
CA ALA A 9 -5.20 56.07 5.07
C ALA A 9 -4.36 55.24 4.11
N ILE A 10 -3.12 54.97 4.53
CA ILE A 10 -2.19 54.06 3.87
C ILE A 10 -2.85 52.68 3.80
N SER A 11 -3.11 52.21 2.59
CA SER A 11 -3.53 50.84 2.31
C SER A 11 -2.43 49.87 2.75
N MET A 12 -2.51 49.34 3.96
CA MET A 12 -1.84 48.09 4.30
C MET A 12 -2.64 46.96 3.65
N ALA A 13 -2.20 46.56 2.46
CA ALA A 13 -2.54 45.26 1.91
C ALA A 13 -1.98 44.21 2.88
N ASN A 14 -2.80 43.76 3.82
CA ASN A 14 -2.58 42.48 4.44
C ASN A 14 -2.75 41.45 3.31
N VAL A 15 -1.63 40.99 2.77
CA VAL A 15 -1.56 39.71 2.09
C VAL A 15 -1.93 38.70 3.16
N ILE A 16 -3.23 38.42 3.30
CA ILE A 16 -3.66 37.15 3.85
C ILE A 16 -3.10 36.18 2.83
N ASN A 17 -1.99 35.53 3.22
CA ASN A 17 -1.59 34.31 2.59
C ASN A 17 -2.75 33.35 2.87
N ALA A 18 -3.77 33.41 2.03
CA ALA A 18 -4.73 32.34 1.86
C ALA A 18 -3.89 31.20 1.27
N GLY A 19 -3.08 30.59 2.13
CA GLY A 19 -2.66 29.23 1.94
C GLY A 19 -3.97 28.51 1.68
N VAL A 20 -4.10 28.06 0.44
CA VAL A 20 -5.21 27.24 -0.01
C VAL A 20 -5.36 26.17 1.06
N LEU A 21 -6.37 26.34 1.93
CA LEU A 21 -6.88 25.25 2.73
C LEU A 21 -7.50 24.34 1.70
N HIS A 22 -6.66 23.48 1.12
CA HIS A 22 -7.14 22.31 0.42
C HIS A 22 -8.01 21.59 1.44
N ALA A 23 -9.33 21.65 1.22
CA ALA A 23 -10.28 20.86 1.98
C ALA A 23 -9.78 19.41 1.97
N ARG A 24 -9.59 18.86 3.16
CA ARG A 24 -9.12 17.50 3.41
C ARG A 24 -10.22 16.48 3.07
N ASP A 25 -10.54 16.32 1.78
CA ASP A 25 -11.58 15.37 1.32
C ASP A 25 -11.00 14.05 0.75
N ASP A 26 -9.72 13.73 0.98
CA ASP A 26 -9.01 12.65 0.27
C ASP A 26 -8.84 11.33 1.06
N LEU A 27 -9.66 11.02 2.07
CA LEU A 27 -9.71 9.64 2.58
C LEU A 27 -10.55 8.82 1.61
N LYS A 28 -9.86 7.96 0.85
CA LYS A 28 -10.52 6.99 -0.02
C LYS A 28 -11.18 5.94 0.86
N ASP A 29 -12.44 5.64 0.58
CA ASP A 29 -13.14 4.54 1.25
C ASP A 29 -12.37 3.23 0.98
N CYS A 30 -12.37 2.35 1.98
CA CYS A 30 -11.90 0.98 1.81
C CYS A 30 -13.02 0.12 1.21
N ALA A 31 -12.65 -1.06 0.73
CA ALA A 31 -13.61 -2.06 0.26
C ALA A 31 -13.42 -3.32 1.09
N GLU A 32 -14.53 -3.91 1.52
CA GLU A 32 -14.52 -5.19 2.23
C GLU A 32 -15.20 -6.24 1.34
N ALA A 33 -14.58 -7.42 1.23
CA ALA A 33 -15.26 -8.55 0.63
C ALA A 33 -16.43 -8.95 1.56
N PRO A 34 -17.67 -9.12 1.04
CA PRO A 34 -18.81 -9.44 1.89
C PRO A 34 -18.52 -10.63 2.81
N PRO A 35 -18.78 -10.53 4.12
CA PRO A 35 -18.50 -11.61 5.04
C PRO A 35 -19.33 -12.85 4.68
N SER A 36 -18.70 -14.02 4.69
CA SER A 36 -19.41 -15.28 4.48
C SER A 36 -20.38 -15.56 5.64
N GLU A 37 -21.47 -16.28 5.38
CA GLU A 37 -22.42 -16.66 6.44
C GLU A 37 -21.74 -17.41 7.59
N ASP A 38 -20.77 -18.27 7.28
CA ASP A 38 -20.05 -19.05 8.28
C ASP A 38 -19.12 -18.17 9.12
N PHE A 39 -18.51 -17.14 8.51
CA PHE A 39 -17.76 -16.12 9.24
C PHE A 39 -18.66 -15.37 10.21
N LEU A 40 -19.86 -14.94 9.78
CA LEU A 40 -20.82 -14.25 10.65
C LEU A 40 -21.32 -15.14 11.78
N LYS A 41 -21.62 -16.43 11.51
CA LYS A 41 -22.02 -17.40 12.55
C LYS A 41 -20.94 -17.57 13.62
N ILE A 42 -19.67 -17.73 13.22
CA ILE A 42 -18.56 -17.82 14.18
C ILE A 42 -18.43 -16.51 14.95
N SER A 43 -18.55 -15.38 14.27
CA SER A 43 -18.47 -14.05 14.87
C SER A 43 -19.52 -13.85 15.97
N GLN A 44 -20.78 -14.20 15.71
CA GLN A 44 -21.85 -14.19 16.70
C GLN A 44 -21.61 -15.19 17.84
N GLN A 45 -21.06 -16.37 17.55
CA GLN A 45 -20.73 -17.36 18.58
C GLN A 45 -19.66 -16.83 19.53
N LEU A 46 -18.64 -16.14 19.01
CA LEU A 46 -17.60 -15.52 19.83
C LEU A 46 -18.14 -14.42 20.73
N LEU A 47 -19.11 -13.65 20.25
CA LEU A 47 -19.82 -12.63 21.04
C LEU A 47 -20.66 -13.26 22.17
N ASN A 48 -21.39 -14.33 21.86
CA ASN A 48 -22.32 -14.97 22.80
C ASN A 48 -21.65 -15.97 23.77
N SER A 49 -20.49 -16.51 23.40
CA SER A 49 -19.67 -17.25 24.34
C SER A 49 -19.17 -16.26 25.38
N SER A 50 -19.55 -16.43 26.65
CA SER A 50 -18.89 -15.71 27.73
C SER A 50 -17.37 -15.85 27.48
N ALA A 51 -16.61 -14.80 27.73
CA ALA A 51 -15.19 -14.71 27.41
C ALA A 51 -14.23 -15.85 27.90
N PRO A 52 -14.58 -16.88 28.74
CA PRO A 52 -13.59 -17.87 29.17
C PRO A 52 -12.94 -18.76 28.11
N LEU A 53 -13.44 -18.87 26.87
CA LEU A 53 -12.74 -19.66 25.84
C LEU A 53 -11.50 -18.94 25.30
N ILE A 54 -11.54 -17.61 25.20
CA ILE A 54 -10.39 -16.78 24.83
C ILE A 54 -9.58 -16.39 26.07
N ALA A 55 -10.23 -16.08 27.21
CA ALA A 55 -9.52 -15.72 28.45
C ALA A 55 -8.73 -16.88 29.10
N ARG A 56 -8.99 -18.14 28.70
CA ARG A 56 -8.15 -19.30 29.08
C ARG A 56 -7.05 -19.61 28.07
N GLN A 57 -7.09 -19.04 26.87
CA GLN A 57 -5.89 -19.01 26.04
C GLN A 57 -4.95 -18.01 26.70
N GLN A 58 -3.80 -18.50 27.16
CA GLN A 58 -2.63 -17.65 27.43
C GLN A 58 -2.56 -16.62 26.29
N GLN A 59 -2.39 -15.32 26.59
CA GLN A 59 -2.10 -14.33 25.56
C GLN A 59 -0.93 -14.86 24.74
N ASN A 60 -1.26 -15.44 23.59
CA ASN A 60 -0.30 -16.08 22.73
C ASN A 60 0.27 -14.97 21.86
N ASN A 61 1.59 -14.89 21.82
CA ASN A 61 2.23 -14.01 20.88
C ASN A 61 2.20 -14.68 19.52
N TYR A 62 1.56 -14.03 18.55
CA TYR A 62 1.53 -14.47 17.16
C TYR A 62 2.51 -13.64 16.35
N ASN A 63 3.34 -14.31 15.56
CA ASN A 63 4.19 -13.66 14.56
C ASN A 63 3.85 -14.22 13.18
N PHE A 64 3.55 -13.33 12.25
CA PHE A 64 3.24 -13.65 10.86
C PHE A 64 4.36 -13.14 9.95
N GLN A 65 4.77 -13.95 8.99
CA GLN A 65 5.65 -13.45 7.92
C GLN A 65 4.83 -12.61 6.95
N VAL A 66 5.44 -11.52 6.46
CA VAL A 66 4.82 -10.63 5.47
C VAL A 66 5.62 -10.64 4.18
N HIS A 67 4.92 -11.01 3.11
CA HIS A 67 5.39 -10.94 1.74
C HIS A 67 4.72 -9.75 1.06
N THR A 68 5.50 -8.85 0.50
CA THR A 68 5.01 -7.67 -0.22
C THR A 68 5.26 -7.82 -1.71
N HIS A 69 4.23 -7.54 -2.50
CA HIS A 69 4.23 -7.64 -3.95
C HIS A 69 3.93 -6.26 -4.52
N VAL A 70 4.95 -5.58 -5.04
CA VAL A 70 4.84 -4.26 -5.66
C VAL A 70 4.51 -4.45 -7.13
N VAL A 71 3.27 -4.20 -7.53
CA VAL A 71 2.81 -4.41 -8.91
C VAL A 71 2.50 -3.07 -9.55
N TYR A 72 3.35 -2.67 -10.50
CA TYR A 72 3.42 -1.28 -10.97
C TYR A 72 3.29 -1.15 -12.49
N SER A 73 2.76 -0.01 -12.95
CA SER A 73 2.74 0.41 -14.36
C SER A 73 4.02 1.14 -14.75
N ASP A 74 4.52 1.98 -13.83
CA ASP A 74 5.72 2.80 -13.95
C ASP A 74 6.30 3.03 -12.55
N GLN A 75 7.48 3.63 -12.47
CA GLN A 75 8.23 3.74 -11.20
C GLN A 75 7.89 4.94 -10.33
N SER A 76 6.66 5.44 -10.45
CA SER A 76 6.09 6.37 -9.50
C SER A 76 5.20 5.65 -8.48
N VAL A 77 5.00 6.26 -7.32
CA VAL A 77 4.03 5.78 -6.32
C VAL A 77 2.62 5.70 -6.92
N LYS A 78 2.25 6.69 -7.74
CA LYS A 78 0.98 6.69 -8.48
C LYS A 78 0.88 5.56 -9.50
N GLY A 79 2.03 5.15 -10.05
CA GLY A 79 2.17 3.97 -10.91
C GLY A 79 2.23 2.65 -10.14
N GLY A 80 2.10 2.65 -8.81
CA GLY A 80 2.11 1.43 -7.98
C GLY A 80 3.49 1.05 -7.43
N TYR A 81 4.55 1.81 -7.70
CA TYR A 81 5.90 1.47 -7.28
C TYR A 81 6.23 2.02 -5.90
N LEU A 82 6.63 1.15 -4.97
CA LEU A 82 7.08 1.50 -3.62
C LEU A 82 8.51 1.06 -3.37
N THR A 83 9.33 1.94 -2.79
CA THR A 83 10.67 1.57 -2.34
C THR A 83 10.60 0.73 -1.06
N GLU A 84 11.66 -0.03 -0.79
CA GLU A 84 11.77 -0.82 0.44
C GLU A 84 11.65 0.06 1.71
N ASP A 85 12.18 1.28 1.67
CA ASP A 85 12.07 2.23 2.79
C ASP A 85 10.63 2.64 3.09
N ILE A 86 9.79 2.79 2.05
CA ILE A 86 8.37 3.10 2.22
C ILE A 86 7.67 1.90 2.85
N ILE A 87 7.89 0.71 2.29
CA ILE A 87 7.31 -0.55 2.79
C ILE A 87 7.70 -0.77 4.24
N LYS A 88 8.98 -0.59 4.59
CA LYS A 88 9.47 -0.76 5.97
C LYS A 88 8.78 0.19 6.94
N LYS A 89 8.60 1.46 6.57
CA LYS A 89 7.91 2.45 7.43
C LYS A 89 6.45 2.08 7.65
N ASP A 90 5.76 1.63 6.59
CA ASP A 90 4.38 1.16 6.68
C ASP A 90 4.27 -0.06 7.62
N MET A 91 5.20 -1.01 7.51
CA MET A 91 5.29 -2.16 8.41
C MET A 91 5.60 -1.78 9.87
N ASP A 92 6.44 -0.77 10.10
CA ASP A 92 6.75 -0.25 11.44
C ASP A 92 5.50 0.39 12.08
N VAL A 93 4.70 1.13 11.29
CA VAL A 93 3.41 1.71 11.72
C VAL A 93 2.41 0.61 12.04
N MET A 94 2.22 -0.36 11.14
CA MET A 94 1.33 -1.49 11.37
C MET A 94 1.67 -2.23 12.67
N ASN A 95 2.92 -2.66 12.85
CA ASN A 95 3.36 -3.36 14.06
C ASN A 95 3.11 -2.58 15.35
N LYS A 96 3.25 -1.24 15.32
CA LYS A 96 2.95 -0.39 16.48
C LYS A 96 1.50 -0.57 16.96
N TYR A 97 0.53 -0.57 16.06
CA TYR A 97 -0.90 -0.64 16.42
C TYR A 97 -1.36 -2.05 16.79
N PHE A 98 -0.72 -3.10 16.26
CA PHE A 98 -1.01 -4.49 16.66
C PHE A 98 -0.29 -4.94 17.94
N SER A 99 0.70 -4.19 18.43
CA SER A 99 1.52 -4.61 19.58
C SER A 99 0.73 -4.97 20.84
N ARG A 100 -0.39 -4.29 21.10
CA ARG A 100 -1.26 -4.56 22.27
C ARG A 100 -2.03 -5.88 22.18
N SER A 101 -2.32 -6.36 20.97
CA SER A 101 -3.01 -7.64 20.76
C SER A 101 -2.06 -8.84 20.83
N GLY A 102 -0.75 -8.65 21.08
CA GLY A 102 0.23 -9.74 21.03
C GLY A 102 0.48 -10.26 19.61
N ILE A 103 0.07 -9.52 18.58
CA ILE A 103 0.28 -9.88 17.17
C ILE A 103 1.42 -9.01 16.62
N SER A 104 2.32 -9.65 15.88
CA SER A 104 3.47 -9.01 15.24
C SER A 104 3.67 -9.56 13.83
N PHE A 105 4.34 -8.76 13.02
CA PHE A 105 4.55 -9.01 11.61
C PHE A 105 6.03 -8.85 11.28
N THR A 106 6.63 -9.92 10.76
CA THR A 106 8.01 -9.91 10.29
C THR A 106 8.00 -9.75 8.78
N HIS A 107 8.45 -8.62 8.27
CA HIS A 107 8.65 -8.45 6.82
C HIS A 107 9.81 -9.32 6.35
N VAL A 108 9.55 -10.16 5.33
CA VAL A 108 10.52 -11.18 4.88
C VAL A 108 10.93 -11.02 3.41
N SER A 109 10.06 -10.49 2.55
CA SER A 109 10.35 -10.37 1.13
C SER A 109 9.61 -9.22 0.48
N ASN A 110 10.28 -8.54 -0.45
CA ASN A 110 9.66 -7.73 -1.49
C ASN A 110 9.83 -8.44 -2.84
N ASP A 111 8.80 -8.42 -3.68
CA ASP A 111 8.95 -8.60 -5.11
C ASP A 111 8.28 -7.48 -5.89
N TYR A 112 8.73 -7.33 -7.14
CA TYR A 112 8.42 -6.19 -7.97
C TYR A 112 8.05 -6.69 -9.36
N THR A 113 6.83 -6.39 -9.79
CA THR A 113 6.27 -6.87 -11.05
C THR A 113 5.74 -5.70 -11.86
N GLN A 114 6.42 -5.33 -12.94
CA GLN A 114 5.89 -4.33 -13.86
C GLN A 114 4.81 -4.97 -14.74
N HIS A 115 3.55 -4.62 -14.51
CA HIS A 115 2.43 -5.21 -15.25
C HIS A 115 1.22 -4.27 -15.32
N GLN A 116 0.88 -3.82 -16.53
CA GLN A 116 -0.11 -2.75 -16.77
C GLN A 116 -1.55 -3.12 -16.38
N VAL A 117 -1.91 -4.39 -16.42
CA VAL A 117 -3.27 -4.88 -16.10
C VAL A 117 -3.40 -5.08 -14.60
N TRP A 118 -2.56 -5.95 -14.02
CA TRP A 118 -2.48 -6.21 -12.59
C TRP A 118 -2.28 -4.96 -11.72
N SER A 119 -1.46 -3.99 -12.14
CA SER A 119 -1.27 -2.72 -11.41
C SER A 119 -2.55 -1.89 -11.30
N LYS A 120 -3.60 -2.19 -12.07
CA LYS A 120 -4.90 -1.53 -12.01
C LYS A 120 -5.95 -2.38 -11.28
N GLY A 121 -5.52 -3.37 -10.50
CA GLY A 121 -6.39 -4.25 -9.74
C GLY A 121 -7.23 -5.21 -10.61
N GLN A 122 -6.86 -5.39 -11.89
CA GLN A 122 -7.51 -6.32 -12.82
C GLN A 122 -6.81 -7.68 -12.79
N ASP A 123 -7.55 -8.76 -13.05
CA ASP A 123 -7.04 -10.15 -12.99
C ASP A 123 -6.35 -10.49 -11.65
N GLN A 124 -7.03 -10.17 -10.54
CA GLN A 124 -6.47 -10.36 -9.20
C GLN A 124 -6.16 -11.84 -8.92
N MET A 125 -7.01 -12.76 -9.38
CA MET A 125 -6.78 -14.19 -9.18
C MET A 125 -5.55 -14.69 -9.95
N GLY A 126 -5.37 -14.28 -11.22
CA GLY A 126 -4.17 -14.63 -11.99
C GLY A 126 -2.90 -14.03 -11.39
N MET A 127 -2.96 -12.77 -10.96
CA MET A 127 -1.87 -12.11 -10.25
C MET A 127 -1.49 -12.84 -8.96
N LYS A 128 -2.46 -13.05 -8.06
CA LYS A 128 -2.21 -13.69 -6.76
C LYS A 128 -1.79 -15.15 -6.91
N ALA A 129 -2.33 -15.89 -7.88
CA ALA A 129 -1.90 -17.26 -8.15
C ALA A 129 -0.42 -17.33 -8.54
N LYS A 130 0.10 -16.27 -9.18
CA LYS A 130 1.50 -16.20 -9.60
C LYS A 130 2.44 -15.69 -8.52
N LEU A 131 1.97 -14.76 -7.70
CA LEU A 131 2.83 -13.98 -6.79
C LEU A 131 2.75 -14.45 -5.34
N ARG A 132 1.62 -15.00 -4.89
CA ARG A 132 1.41 -15.41 -3.50
C ARG A 132 2.56 -16.31 -3.01
N ARG A 133 2.99 -16.06 -1.79
CA ARG A 133 4.01 -16.82 -1.06
C ARG A 133 3.48 -17.37 0.24
N GLY A 134 4.13 -18.45 0.68
CA GLY A 134 3.90 -19.05 1.98
C GLY A 134 2.55 -19.77 2.11
N THR A 135 2.18 -19.99 3.37
CA THR A 135 1.01 -20.73 3.81
C THR A 135 -0.14 -19.77 4.16
N TYR A 136 -1.28 -20.29 4.61
CA TYR A 136 -2.36 -19.46 5.14
C TYR A 136 -1.99 -18.66 6.41
N ALA A 137 -0.87 -19.02 7.05
CA ALA A 137 -0.29 -18.31 8.18
C ALA A 137 0.73 -17.24 7.76
N ASP A 138 0.75 -16.85 6.48
CA ASP A 138 1.65 -15.82 5.95
C ASP A 138 0.82 -14.72 5.25
N LEU A 139 1.08 -13.47 5.61
CA LEU A 139 0.36 -12.30 5.10
C LEU A 139 0.99 -11.89 3.76
N ASN A 140 0.15 -11.79 2.73
CA ASN A 140 0.56 -11.30 1.41
C ASN A 140 -0.10 -9.93 1.17
N LEU A 141 0.72 -8.88 1.03
CA LEU A 141 0.30 -7.51 0.73
C LEU A 141 0.67 -7.17 -0.72
N TYR A 142 -0.31 -6.81 -1.53
CA TYR A 142 -0.15 -6.47 -2.94
C TYR A 142 -0.35 -4.97 -3.12
N TYR A 143 0.72 -4.21 -3.36
CA TYR A 143 0.61 -2.77 -3.63
C TYR A 143 0.43 -2.54 -5.13
N VAL A 144 -0.63 -1.80 -5.48
CA VAL A 144 -1.02 -1.52 -6.87
C VAL A 144 -1.28 -0.04 -7.11
N ALA A 145 -1.28 0.38 -8.38
CA ALA A 145 -1.53 1.76 -8.80
C ALA A 145 -3.00 2.19 -8.64
N PHE A 146 -3.92 1.24 -8.76
CA PHE A 146 -5.36 1.50 -8.70
C PHE A 146 -6.11 0.25 -8.26
N ILE A 147 -7.12 0.45 -7.40
CA ILE A 147 -8.08 -0.59 -7.02
C ILE A 147 -9.46 -0.05 -7.41
N PRO A 148 -10.22 -0.72 -8.28
CA PRO A 148 -11.60 -0.31 -8.56
C PRO A 148 -12.41 -0.30 -7.25
N GLY A 149 -12.94 0.86 -6.87
CA GLY A 149 -13.79 1.00 -5.69
C GLY A 149 -15.23 0.54 -5.95
N PRO A 150 -16.03 0.37 -4.88
CA PRO A 150 -17.43 -0.02 -4.98
C PRO A 150 -18.35 1.13 -5.45
N ALA A 151 -17.87 2.37 -5.40
CA ALA A 151 -18.66 3.54 -5.75
C ALA A 151 -18.88 3.63 -7.27
N ALA A 152 -20.12 3.96 -7.66
CA ALA A 152 -20.53 4.08 -9.05
C ALA A 152 -19.84 5.24 -9.81
N ASP A 153 -19.16 6.13 -9.10
CA ASP A 153 -18.40 7.25 -9.66
C ASP A 153 -17.01 6.85 -10.18
N GLY A 154 -16.62 5.59 -9.99
CA GLY A 154 -15.33 5.07 -10.44
C GLY A 154 -14.16 5.47 -9.52
N SER A 155 -14.43 5.96 -8.31
CA SER A 155 -13.40 6.22 -7.31
C SER A 155 -12.65 4.93 -6.92
N ALA A 156 -11.38 5.09 -6.56
CA ALA A 156 -10.54 3.98 -6.17
C ALA A 156 -10.79 3.58 -4.72
N SER A 157 -10.72 2.28 -4.41
CA SER A 157 -10.59 1.83 -3.02
C SER A 157 -9.19 2.11 -2.49
N ALA A 158 -9.07 2.47 -1.21
CA ALA A 158 -7.79 2.58 -0.52
C ALA A 158 -7.12 1.20 -0.35
N GLY A 159 -7.93 0.17 -0.10
CA GLY A 159 -7.50 -1.20 0.08
C GLY A 159 -8.67 -2.19 0.01
N ILE A 160 -8.32 -3.47 0.01
CA ILE A 160 -9.24 -4.58 0.26
C ILE A 160 -8.46 -5.78 0.80
N CYS A 161 -8.83 -6.26 1.98
CA CYS A 161 -8.40 -7.55 2.50
C CYS A 161 -9.53 -8.58 2.53
N TRP A 162 -9.13 -9.84 2.43
CA TRP A 162 -10.04 -10.96 2.54
C TRP A 162 -10.13 -11.41 3.99
N LEU A 163 -11.37 -11.51 4.48
CA LEU A 163 -11.68 -12.01 5.81
C LEU A 163 -11.20 -13.46 6.00
N PRO A 164 -10.95 -13.88 7.25
CA PRO A 164 -10.61 -15.26 7.57
C PRO A 164 -11.61 -16.29 7.02
N ILE A 165 -11.07 -17.39 6.51
CA ILE A 165 -11.83 -18.51 5.98
C ILE A 165 -12.30 -19.38 7.16
N PRO A 166 -13.61 -19.51 7.39
CA PRO A 166 -14.12 -20.30 8.49
C PRO A 166 -13.90 -21.81 8.26
N ASN A 167 -13.94 -22.60 9.33
CA ASN A 167 -13.99 -24.07 9.31
C ASN A 167 -12.73 -24.82 8.83
N GLY A 168 -11.61 -24.13 8.58
CA GLY A 168 -10.30 -24.74 8.35
C GLY A 168 -10.14 -25.53 7.04
N ARG A 169 -11.15 -25.50 6.15
CA ARG A 169 -11.09 -26.11 4.83
C ARG A 169 -10.76 -25.04 3.80
N ILE A 170 -9.49 -24.91 3.49
CA ILE A 170 -9.01 -23.93 2.51
C ILE A 170 -8.80 -24.65 1.18
N SER A 171 -9.61 -24.28 0.17
CA SER A 171 -9.33 -24.65 -1.20
C SER A 171 -8.15 -23.83 -1.74
N GLU A 172 -7.52 -24.31 -2.81
CA GLU A 172 -6.46 -23.57 -3.49
C GLU A 172 -6.94 -22.17 -3.94
N GLU A 173 -8.16 -22.07 -4.45
CA GLU A 173 -8.78 -20.81 -4.85
C GLU A 173 -8.90 -19.82 -3.67
N LEU A 174 -9.40 -20.27 -2.53
CA LEU A 174 -9.52 -19.41 -1.33
C LEU A 174 -8.15 -19.01 -0.78
N LEU A 175 -7.15 -19.89 -0.89
CA LEU A 175 -5.78 -19.57 -0.51
C LEU A 175 -5.17 -18.51 -1.43
N ILE A 176 -5.36 -18.65 -2.74
CA ILE A 176 -4.93 -17.67 -3.74
C ILE A 176 -5.60 -16.33 -3.47
N GLN A 177 -6.88 -16.34 -3.11
CA GLN A 177 -7.65 -15.14 -2.88
C GLN A 177 -7.24 -14.39 -1.58
N ASP A 178 -6.79 -15.09 -0.55
CA ASP A 178 -6.36 -14.51 0.74
C ASP A 178 -5.21 -13.49 0.59
N GLY A 179 -5.10 -12.59 1.58
CA GLY A 179 -4.15 -11.47 1.61
C GLY A 179 -4.85 -10.13 1.44
N CYS A 180 -4.13 -9.09 1.02
CA CYS A 180 -4.62 -7.72 0.96
C CYS A 180 -4.13 -7.03 -0.30
N LEU A 181 -5.03 -6.39 -1.05
CA LEU A 181 -4.70 -5.50 -2.15
C LEU A 181 -4.73 -4.06 -1.61
N MET A 182 -3.63 -3.34 -1.78
CA MET A 182 -3.39 -2.02 -1.21
C MET A 182 -3.10 -1.01 -2.31
N LEU A 183 -3.70 0.18 -2.22
CA LEU A 183 -3.30 1.26 -3.10
C LEU A 183 -1.93 1.77 -2.69
N ALA A 184 -0.95 1.77 -3.59
CA ALA A 184 0.43 2.19 -3.25
C ALA A 184 0.51 3.59 -2.63
N GLU A 185 -0.36 4.52 -3.05
CA GLU A 185 -0.40 5.88 -2.51
C GLU A 185 -0.68 5.95 -0.99
N THR A 186 -1.33 4.95 -0.39
CA THR A 186 -1.65 4.92 1.05
C THR A 186 -0.44 4.51 1.90
N ALA A 187 0.52 3.78 1.31
CA ALA A 187 1.78 3.44 1.97
C ALA A 187 2.73 4.63 2.09
N THR A 188 2.46 5.72 1.37
CA THR A 188 3.15 7.01 1.54
C THR A 188 2.24 7.99 2.27
N PRO A 189 2.14 7.91 3.61
CA PRO A 189 1.20 8.72 4.38
C PRO A 189 1.31 10.20 3.99
N ARG A 190 0.28 10.72 3.33
CA ARG A 190 0.09 12.18 3.17
C ARG A 190 -0.19 12.85 4.52
N TYR A 191 -0.57 12.05 5.52
CA TYR A 191 -0.90 12.44 6.88
C TYR A 191 -0.33 11.44 7.90
N PRO A 192 0.02 11.86 9.13
CA PRO A 192 0.43 10.95 10.20
C PRO A 192 -0.62 9.89 10.63
N SER A 193 -1.84 9.98 10.10
CA SER A 193 -2.99 9.13 10.39
C SER A 193 -3.40 8.25 9.21
N ASP A 194 -2.58 8.11 8.17
CA ASP A 194 -2.84 7.11 7.14
C ASP A 194 -2.59 5.73 7.75
N MET A 195 -3.68 5.04 8.07
CA MET A 195 -3.70 3.75 8.76
C MET A 195 -4.24 2.66 7.85
N THR A 196 -4.31 2.87 6.52
CA THR A 196 -4.96 1.92 5.60
C THR A 196 -4.39 0.51 5.76
N THR A 197 -3.07 0.31 5.75
CA THR A 197 -2.50 -1.05 5.94
C THR A 197 -2.90 -1.66 7.29
N THR A 198 -3.00 -0.86 8.35
CA THR A 198 -3.41 -1.34 9.68
C THR A 198 -4.89 -1.72 9.69
N HIS A 199 -5.76 -0.90 9.09
CA HIS A 199 -7.18 -1.13 8.92
C HIS A 199 -7.46 -2.41 8.14
N GLU A 200 -6.84 -2.51 6.97
CA GLU A 200 -6.95 -3.63 6.05
C GLU A 200 -6.49 -4.94 6.71
N VAL A 201 -5.33 -4.94 7.38
CA VAL A 201 -4.87 -6.13 8.13
C VAL A 201 -5.78 -6.45 9.32
N GLY A 202 -6.54 -5.49 9.84
CA GLY A 202 -7.64 -5.73 10.77
C GLY A 202 -8.72 -6.65 10.17
N HIS A 203 -9.13 -6.40 8.92
CA HIS A 203 -10.03 -7.30 8.18
C HIS A 203 -9.38 -8.67 7.94
N TRP A 204 -8.10 -8.73 7.58
CA TRP A 204 -7.38 -10.01 7.44
C TRP A 204 -7.39 -10.81 8.76
N LEU A 205 -7.47 -10.14 9.91
CA LEU A 205 -7.62 -10.72 11.25
C LEU A 205 -9.09 -10.80 11.74
N GLY A 206 -10.05 -10.61 10.85
CA GLY A 206 -11.46 -10.87 11.10
C GLY A 206 -12.19 -9.79 11.90
N LEU A 207 -11.76 -8.54 11.76
CA LEU A 207 -12.56 -7.37 12.15
C LEU A 207 -13.43 -6.93 10.98
N LEU A 208 -14.64 -6.49 11.30
CA LEU A 208 -15.55 -5.81 10.37
C LEU A 208 -15.45 -4.30 10.60
N HIS A 209 -15.96 -3.51 9.66
CA HIS A 209 -16.15 -2.08 9.88
C HIS A 209 -17.03 -1.81 11.11
N THR A 210 -16.73 -0.76 11.90
CA THR A 210 -17.57 -0.42 13.07
C THR A 210 -18.99 0.03 12.71
N PHE A 211 -19.24 0.26 11.42
CA PHE A 211 -20.54 0.65 10.86
C PHE A 211 -21.17 -0.45 10.00
N GLU A 212 -20.69 -1.69 10.14
CA GLU A 212 -21.21 -2.86 9.42
C GLU A 212 -22.68 -3.15 9.79
N GLY A 213 -23.42 -3.79 8.86
CA GLY A 213 -24.80 -4.21 9.15
C GLY A 213 -25.83 -3.08 9.28
N ASN A 214 -25.52 -1.88 8.77
CA ASN A 214 -26.43 -0.72 8.71
C ASN A 214 -26.99 -0.29 10.08
N ALA A 215 -26.19 -0.40 11.14
CA ALA A 215 -26.49 -0.07 12.55
C ALA A 215 -27.60 -0.87 13.26
N CYS A 216 -28.63 -1.35 12.56
CA CYS A 216 -29.78 -2.03 13.17
C CYS A 216 -29.81 -3.54 12.98
N GLY A 217 -28.82 -4.07 12.27
CA GLY A 217 -28.47 -5.48 12.31
C GLY A 217 -27.54 -5.78 13.49
N GLU A 218 -26.71 -6.80 13.33
CA GLU A 218 -25.81 -7.29 14.37
C GLU A 218 -24.51 -6.47 14.51
N GLY A 219 -24.33 -5.44 13.69
CA GLY A 219 -23.15 -4.60 13.70
C GLY A 219 -21.89 -5.34 13.25
N ASP A 220 -20.76 -4.95 13.83
CA ASP A 220 -19.46 -5.58 13.64
C ASP A 220 -19.27 -6.84 14.51
N THR A 221 -20.28 -7.22 15.30
CA THR A 221 -20.30 -8.34 16.26
C THR A 221 -19.26 -8.24 17.39
N ILE A 222 -18.88 -7.03 17.79
CA ILE A 222 -17.97 -6.76 18.90
C ILE A 222 -18.69 -5.95 19.97
N GLU A 223 -18.64 -6.39 21.23
CA GLU A 223 -19.48 -5.81 22.29
C GLU A 223 -19.04 -4.39 22.69
N ASP A 224 -17.74 -4.09 22.60
CA ASP A 224 -17.14 -2.84 23.07
C ASP A 224 -16.91 -1.79 21.96
N THR A 225 -17.47 -2.01 20.78
CA THR A 225 -17.63 -1.01 19.72
C THR A 225 -19.07 -0.50 19.74
N PHE A 226 -19.25 0.82 19.64
CA PHE A 226 -20.59 1.39 19.71
C PHE A 226 -21.35 1.17 18.39
N PRO A 227 -22.68 1.01 18.40
CA PRO A 227 -23.45 0.97 17.17
C PRO A 227 -23.27 2.26 16.35
N GLN A 228 -23.01 2.11 15.05
CA GLN A 228 -22.80 3.24 14.14
C GLN A 228 -23.34 2.90 12.75
N GLN A 229 -24.03 3.85 12.11
CA GLN A 229 -24.66 3.59 10.80
C GLN A 229 -23.78 3.98 9.62
N GLN A 230 -22.93 4.99 9.79
CA GLN A 230 -22.10 5.56 8.74
C GLN A 230 -20.69 5.79 9.27
N PRO A 231 -19.65 5.69 8.42
CA PRO A 231 -18.29 6.02 8.84
C PRO A 231 -18.19 7.48 9.30
N THR A 232 -17.29 7.71 10.24
CA THR A 232 -16.81 9.05 10.55
C THR A 232 -15.70 9.41 9.58
N GLN A 233 -15.92 10.33 8.64
CA GLN A 233 -14.87 10.74 7.70
C GLN A 233 -13.85 11.71 8.35
N GLN A 234 -14.28 12.94 8.64
CA GLN A 234 -13.44 13.98 9.25
C GLN A 234 -13.81 14.20 10.71
N CYS A 235 -12.86 13.95 11.62
CA CYS A 235 -13.13 14.04 13.06
C CYS A 235 -13.51 15.45 13.51
N GLU A 236 -12.95 16.47 12.86
CA GLU A 236 -13.26 17.87 13.12
C GLU A 236 -14.65 18.29 12.63
N ARG A 237 -15.28 17.49 11.74
CA ARG A 237 -16.62 17.76 11.18
C ARG A 237 -17.74 17.01 11.90
N VAL A 238 -17.47 16.29 12.99
CA VAL A 238 -18.55 15.63 13.75
C VAL A 238 -19.37 16.66 14.51
N GLU A 239 -20.58 16.93 14.00
CA GLU A 239 -21.47 17.97 14.51
C GLU A 239 -22.17 17.56 15.81
N HIS A 240 -22.65 16.32 15.89
CA HIS A 240 -23.41 15.87 17.06
C HIS A 240 -22.50 15.49 18.22
N LYS A 241 -22.92 15.89 19.43
CA LYS A 241 -22.26 15.53 20.68
C LYS A 241 -23.29 15.02 21.66
N LEU A 242 -22.92 14.02 22.43
CA LEU A 242 -23.70 13.57 23.59
C LEU A 242 -23.76 14.66 24.65
N GLN A 243 -24.62 14.48 25.65
CA GLN A 243 -24.78 15.44 26.76
C GLN A 243 -23.47 15.68 27.54
N ASP A 244 -22.58 14.69 27.57
CA ASP A 244 -21.26 14.79 28.21
C ASP A 244 -20.17 15.41 27.30
N GLY A 245 -20.56 15.87 26.10
CA GLY A 245 -19.67 16.53 25.14
C GLY A 245 -18.87 15.58 24.26
N ARG A 246 -18.98 14.25 24.42
CA ARG A 246 -18.32 13.30 23.52
C ARG A 246 -18.93 13.37 22.12
N PRO A 247 -18.12 13.30 21.05
CA PRO A 247 -18.63 13.19 19.69
C PRO A 247 -19.54 11.97 19.53
N ALA A 248 -20.58 12.11 18.72
CA ALA A 248 -21.63 11.12 18.61
C ALA A 248 -21.89 10.71 17.16
N ALA A 249 -22.29 9.46 16.97
CA ALA A 249 -22.74 8.93 15.69
C ALA A 249 -24.15 8.36 15.82
N LEU A 250 -24.90 8.41 14.71
CA LEU A 250 -26.28 7.93 14.66
C LEU A 250 -26.30 6.42 14.41
N ALA A 251 -27.15 5.71 15.15
CA ALA A 251 -27.53 4.34 14.89
C ALA A 251 -28.97 4.10 15.36
N CYS A 252 -29.81 3.49 14.52
CA CYS A 252 -31.19 3.11 14.87
C CYS A 252 -32.02 4.22 15.53
N ASN A 253 -31.97 5.42 14.96
CA ASN A 253 -32.67 6.60 15.47
C ASN A 253 -32.25 7.01 16.91
N GLN A 254 -31.05 6.61 17.35
CA GLN A 254 -30.45 6.96 18.64
C GLN A 254 -28.99 7.42 18.44
N TRP A 255 -28.51 8.26 19.35
CA TRP A 255 -27.13 8.75 19.33
C TRP A 255 -26.26 7.96 20.30
N TYR A 256 -25.14 7.46 19.79
CA TYR A 256 -24.14 6.72 20.55
C TYR A 256 -22.80 7.46 20.49
N PRO A 257 -21.84 7.19 21.39
CA PRO A 257 -20.48 7.68 21.21
C PRO A 257 -19.93 7.22 19.84
N SER A 258 -19.31 8.15 19.11
CA SER A 258 -18.72 7.83 17.80
C SER A 258 -17.49 6.93 17.94
N ASN A 259 -17.32 6.00 17.00
CA ASN A 259 -16.14 5.16 16.90
C ASN A 259 -14.97 5.83 16.15
N MET A 260 -14.93 7.15 15.97
CA MET A 260 -13.93 7.85 15.15
C MET A 260 -12.45 7.56 15.47
N PHE A 261 -12.14 7.12 16.69
CA PHE A 261 -10.77 6.76 17.06
C PHE A 261 -10.44 5.29 16.75
N ASN A 262 -11.43 4.50 16.37
CA ASN A 262 -11.30 3.09 16.02
C ASN A 262 -10.62 2.95 14.65
N LEU A 263 -9.65 2.05 14.56
CA LEU A 263 -8.95 1.74 13.30
C LEU A 263 -9.83 1.08 12.24
N MET A 264 -11.01 0.56 12.61
CA MET A 264 -12.02 -0.01 11.68
C MET A 264 -13.13 1.00 11.29
N ASP A 265 -12.95 2.29 11.59
CA ASP A 265 -13.73 3.40 11.05
C ASP A 265 -12.94 4.06 9.88
N TYR A 266 -13.56 4.83 9.00
CA TYR A 266 -12.88 5.59 7.92
C TYR A 266 -12.39 6.96 8.39
N SER A 267 -12.02 7.05 9.66
CA SER A 267 -11.75 8.32 10.28
C SER A 267 -10.32 8.81 10.14
N THR A 268 -10.21 10.08 9.79
CA THR A 268 -8.96 10.88 9.80
C THR A 268 -8.19 10.85 11.12
N CYS A 269 -8.80 10.46 12.24
CA CYS A 269 -8.17 10.42 13.56
C CYS A 269 -8.14 9.02 14.20
N SER A 270 -8.41 7.97 13.43
CA SER A 270 -8.32 6.59 13.88
C SER A 270 -6.92 6.23 14.41
N ASN A 271 -6.86 5.53 15.54
CA ASN A 271 -5.58 5.22 16.21
C ASN A 271 -5.62 4.06 17.22
N THR A 272 -6.74 3.35 17.41
CA THR A 272 -6.78 2.25 18.37
C THR A 272 -7.73 1.15 17.92
N PHE A 273 -7.41 -0.08 18.34
CA PHE A 273 -8.39 -1.15 18.45
C PHE A 273 -9.00 -1.15 19.86
N THR A 274 -10.19 -1.71 20.01
CA THR A 274 -10.80 -2.00 21.31
C THR A 274 -10.26 -3.32 21.89
N PRO A 275 -10.33 -3.55 23.21
CA PRO A 275 -10.01 -4.85 23.81
C PRO A 275 -10.80 -6.03 23.19
N GLY A 276 -12.05 -5.82 22.77
CA GLY A 276 -12.86 -6.83 22.08
C GLY A 276 -12.33 -7.14 20.67
N GLN A 277 -11.93 -6.11 19.93
CA GLN A 277 -11.23 -6.27 18.64
C GLN A 277 -9.90 -7.01 18.82
N GLU A 278 -9.08 -6.67 19.82
CA GLU A 278 -7.83 -7.36 20.13
C GLU A 278 -8.06 -8.87 20.38
N GLN A 279 -9.09 -9.23 21.13
CA GLN A 279 -9.48 -10.63 21.38
C GLN A 279 -9.96 -11.34 20.10
N ARG A 280 -10.77 -10.66 19.28
CA ARG A 280 -11.24 -11.22 18.00
C ARG A 280 -10.07 -11.51 17.07
N MET A 281 -9.12 -10.59 16.98
CA MET A 281 -7.91 -10.78 16.18
C MET A 281 -7.04 -11.92 16.70
N GLN A 282 -6.89 -12.07 18.02
CA GLN A 282 -6.16 -13.22 18.60
C GLN A 282 -6.80 -14.56 18.24
N TYR A 283 -8.14 -14.66 18.26
CA TYR A 283 -8.84 -15.87 17.82
C TYR A 283 -8.51 -16.20 16.36
N TRP A 284 -8.63 -15.24 15.46
CA TRP A 284 -8.35 -15.48 14.04
C TRP A 284 -6.87 -15.69 13.76
N ALA A 285 -5.97 -15.03 14.49
CA ALA A 285 -4.54 -15.30 14.44
C ALA A 285 -4.23 -16.75 14.84
N HIS A 286 -4.88 -17.26 15.88
CA HIS A 286 -4.79 -18.66 16.27
C HIS A 286 -5.24 -19.59 15.14
N MET A 287 -6.41 -19.33 14.57
CA MET A 287 -6.97 -20.15 13.49
C MET A 287 -6.06 -20.14 12.25
N ARG A 288 -5.54 -18.98 11.84
CA ARG A 288 -4.59 -18.87 10.73
C ARG A 288 -3.35 -19.73 10.98
N ARG A 289 -2.77 -19.70 12.18
CA ARG A 289 -1.63 -20.55 12.55
C ARG A 289 -1.98 -22.04 12.59
N GLN A 290 -3.15 -22.41 13.11
CA GLN A 290 -3.58 -23.80 13.15
C GLN A 290 -3.77 -24.38 11.73
N ILE A 291 -4.36 -23.59 10.82
CA ILE A 291 -4.67 -24.05 9.46
C ILE A 291 -3.43 -23.98 8.55
N GLY A 292 -2.68 -22.87 8.61
CA GLY A 292 -1.51 -22.65 7.76
C GLY A 292 -0.27 -23.43 8.18
N GLY A 293 -0.16 -23.77 9.47
CA GLY A 293 1.03 -24.41 10.01
C GLY A 293 2.24 -23.48 10.08
N PRO A 294 3.47 -24.01 10.18
CA PRO A 294 4.67 -23.19 10.16
C PRO A 294 4.92 -22.62 8.76
N SER A 295 5.30 -21.36 8.71
CA SER A 295 5.75 -20.70 7.49
C SER A 295 6.91 -21.45 6.84
N LYS A 296 6.90 -21.54 5.51
CA LYS A 296 8.00 -22.14 4.73
C LYS A 296 9.02 -21.06 4.34
N PRO A 297 10.33 -21.27 4.55
CA PRO A 297 11.34 -20.35 4.03
C PRO A 297 11.33 -20.41 2.50
N GLU A 298 11.03 -19.29 1.83
CA GLU A 298 11.14 -19.15 0.39
C GLU A 298 12.13 -18.02 0.04
N PRO A 299 13.05 -18.22 -0.92
CA PRO A 299 13.98 -17.17 -1.32
C PRO A 299 13.25 -16.00 -2.00
N ASN A 300 13.77 -14.79 -1.79
CA ASN A 300 13.28 -13.58 -2.46
C ASN A 300 13.55 -13.66 -3.97
N PRO A 301 12.64 -13.20 -4.85
CA PRO A 301 12.96 -13.05 -6.26
C PRO A 301 14.04 -11.98 -6.43
N PRO A 302 14.80 -12.02 -7.54
CA PRO A 302 15.67 -10.92 -7.91
C PRO A 302 14.85 -9.63 -8.03
N LYS A 303 15.29 -8.54 -7.38
CA LYS A 303 14.74 -7.20 -7.60
C LYS A 303 14.95 -6.83 -9.09
N PRO A 304 13.94 -6.30 -9.81
CA PRO A 304 14.16 -5.65 -11.09
C PRO A 304 15.17 -4.52 -10.91
N GLU A 305 16.14 -4.43 -11.82
CA GLU A 305 17.11 -3.34 -11.81
C GLU A 305 16.37 -1.99 -11.86
N ASP A 306 16.78 -1.05 -11.01
CA ASP A 306 16.27 0.32 -11.10
C ASP A 306 16.61 0.85 -12.51
N PRO A 307 15.69 1.52 -13.24
CA PRO A 307 15.93 2.06 -14.55
C PRO A 307 17.06 3.04 -14.36
N LYS A 308 18.16 2.75 -15.05
CA LYS A 308 19.23 3.70 -15.24
C LYS A 308 18.58 5.01 -15.70
N PRO A 309 18.96 6.18 -15.12
CA PRO A 309 18.41 7.47 -15.54
C PRO A 309 18.43 7.55 -17.06
N GLU A 310 17.27 7.80 -17.67
CA GLU A 310 17.21 8.00 -19.11
C GLU A 310 18.15 9.15 -19.44
N ASP A 311 19.16 8.88 -20.28
CA ASP A 311 20.00 9.92 -20.85
C ASP A 311 19.07 10.97 -21.49
N PRO A 312 19.34 12.28 -21.32
CA PRO A 312 18.48 13.33 -21.86
C PRO A 312 18.22 13.06 -23.34
N LYS A 313 16.93 12.94 -23.70
CA LYS A 313 16.50 12.79 -25.09
C LYS A 313 17.21 13.87 -25.93
N PRO A 314 17.99 13.51 -26.97
CA PRO A 314 18.65 14.51 -27.80
C PRO A 314 17.61 15.45 -28.38
N GLU A 315 17.75 16.75 -28.11
CA GLU A 315 16.99 17.78 -28.82
C GLU A 315 17.32 17.70 -30.31
N ASP A 316 16.30 17.86 -31.16
CA ASP A 316 16.45 17.83 -32.61
C ASP A 316 17.53 18.82 -33.07
N PRO A 317 18.55 18.40 -33.85
CA PRO A 317 19.62 19.29 -34.26
C PRO A 317 19.09 20.42 -35.14
N LYS A 318 19.34 21.66 -34.71
CA LYS A 318 19.22 22.86 -35.53
C LYS A 318 20.15 22.72 -36.75
N PRO A 319 19.76 23.18 -37.97
CA PRO A 319 20.62 23.02 -39.15
C PRO A 319 21.93 23.79 -38.99
N GLU A 320 23.06 23.08 -39.06
CA GLU A 320 24.41 23.65 -38.96
C GLU A 320 24.96 24.11 -40.32
N ASP A 321 25.72 25.21 -40.26
CA ASP A 321 26.38 25.95 -41.34
C ASP A 321 27.59 25.15 -41.90
N PRO A 322 27.72 24.97 -43.23
CA PRO A 322 28.67 24.03 -43.85
C PRO A 322 30.17 24.39 -43.79
N ASN A 323 30.64 25.27 -42.90
CA ASN A 323 32.02 25.81 -42.97
C ASN A 323 32.89 25.75 -41.69
N THR A 324 32.64 24.82 -40.75
CA THR A 324 33.56 24.59 -39.61
C THR A 324 34.45 23.34 -39.78
N PRO A 325 35.80 23.46 -39.68
CA PRO A 325 36.71 22.31 -39.74
C PRO A 325 36.59 21.37 -38.52
N PRO A 326 36.85 20.05 -38.68
CA PRO A 326 36.66 19.07 -37.61
C PRO A 326 37.74 19.17 -36.51
N PRO A 327 37.38 18.93 -35.23
CA PRO A 327 38.32 18.89 -34.12
C PRO A 327 39.17 17.60 -34.12
N PRO A 328 40.39 17.63 -33.56
CA PRO A 328 41.32 16.50 -33.56
C PRO A 328 40.87 15.36 -32.62
N PRO A 329 41.30 14.11 -32.88
CA PRO A 329 40.88 12.94 -32.11
C PRO A 329 41.53 12.85 -30.70
N PRO A 330 40.81 12.34 -29.68
CA PRO A 330 41.32 12.12 -28.33
C PRO A 330 42.15 10.81 -28.19
N PRO A 331 42.88 10.63 -27.07
CA PRO A 331 44.01 9.70 -26.97
C PRO A 331 43.64 8.22 -26.87
N THR A 332 44.52 7.37 -27.42
CA THR A 332 44.49 5.91 -27.43
C THR A 332 45.03 5.34 -26.11
N ASP A 333 44.18 4.83 -25.23
CA ASP A 333 44.61 3.93 -24.13
C ASP A 333 43.51 3.00 -23.56
N ASN A 334 42.28 3.03 -24.09
CA ASN A 334 41.23 2.12 -23.65
C ASN A 334 41.18 0.91 -24.59
N VAL A 335 41.37 -0.30 -24.04
CA VAL A 335 40.99 -1.56 -24.69
C VAL A 335 39.52 -1.88 -24.37
N ALA A 336 38.83 -2.56 -25.28
CA ALA A 336 37.44 -3.00 -25.10
C ALA A 336 37.37 -4.31 -24.29
N ASN A 337 36.48 -4.38 -23.30
CA ASN A 337 36.21 -5.58 -22.50
C ASN A 337 35.38 -6.61 -23.27
N ILE A 338 35.19 -7.80 -22.68
CA ILE A 338 34.36 -8.85 -23.26
C ILE A 338 32.95 -8.30 -23.56
N TRP A 339 32.48 -8.55 -24.79
CA TRP A 339 31.22 -8.04 -25.36
C TRP A 339 31.18 -6.55 -25.71
N GLU A 340 32.23 -5.78 -25.48
CA GLU A 340 32.30 -4.39 -25.92
C GLU A 340 32.65 -4.26 -27.41
N GLN A 341 32.26 -3.14 -28.00
CA GLN A 341 32.56 -2.84 -29.40
C GLN A 341 34.04 -2.49 -29.57
N CYS A 342 34.69 -3.17 -30.51
CA CYS A 342 36.10 -2.99 -30.84
C CYS A 342 36.34 -2.56 -32.29
N GLY A 343 35.28 -2.27 -33.04
CA GLY A 343 35.40 -1.92 -34.45
C GLY A 343 34.06 -1.68 -35.13
N GLY A 344 34.12 -1.32 -36.41
CA GLY A 344 32.99 -0.94 -37.24
C GLY A 344 33.17 0.42 -37.91
N ARG A 345 32.59 0.61 -39.10
CA ARG A 345 32.60 1.92 -39.78
C ARG A 345 32.03 3.01 -38.88
N GLY A 346 32.79 4.09 -38.71
CA GLY A 346 32.40 5.22 -37.86
C GLY A 346 32.69 5.05 -36.37
N TRP A 347 33.17 3.86 -35.93
CA TRP A 347 33.61 3.65 -34.55
C TRP A 347 34.85 4.49 -34.24
N ARG A 348 34.83 5.19 -33.11
CA ARG A 348 35.93 6.06 -32.62
C ARG A 348 36.46 5.63 -31.26
N GLY A 349 35.97 4.51 -30.72
CA GLY A 349 36.39 3.97 -29.43
C GLY A 349 37.54 2.98 -29.57
N PRO A 350 37.77 2.15 -28.54
CA PRO A 350 38.81 1.11 -28.53
C PRO A 350 38.80 0.25 -29.80
N THR A 351 39.96 0.03 -30.41
CA THR A 351 40.11 -0.91 -31.55
C THR A 351 40.83 -2.21 -31.17
N ALA A 352 41.30 -2.30 -29.92
CA ALA A 352 41.93 -3.47 -29.35
C ALA A 352 41.07 -4.02 -28.21
N CYS A 353 41.04 -5.34 -28.06
CA CYS A 353 40.35 -6.01 -26.95
C CYS A 353 41.30 -6.26 -25.76
N ALA A 354 40.74 -6.39 -24.56
CA ALA A 354 41.47 -6.81 -23.37
C ALA A 354 42.15 -8.18 -23.57
N GLN A 355 43.19 -8.45 -22.77
CA GLN A 355 44.02 -9.66 -22.87
C GLN A 355 43.18 -10.95 -22.95
N GLY A 356 43.44 -11.79 -23.96
CA GLY A 356 42.76 -13.06 -24.15
C GLY A 356 41.45 -13.00 -24.96
N LEU A 357 41.10 -11.83 -25.49
CA LEU A 357 39.95 -11.63 -26.37
C LEU A 357 40.38 -11.27 -27.79
N VAL A 358 39.53 -11.60 -28.75
CA VAL A 358 39.71 -11.27 -30.16
C VAL A 358 38.56 -10.38 -30.63
N CYS A 359 38.88 -9.34 -31.39
CA CYS A 359 37.89 -8.49 -32.02
C CYS A 359 37.30 -9.19 -33.25
N LEU A 360 36.06 -9.67 -33.15
CA LEU A 360 35.39 -10.37 -34.24
C LEU A 360 34.48 -9.41 -35.01
N GLU A 361 34.65 -9.33 -36.32
CA GLU A 361 33.76 -8.55 -37.20
C GLU A 361 32.40 -9.25 -37.32
N MET A 362 31.34 -8.56 -36.89
CA MET A 362 29.96 -9.04 -36.98
C MET A 362 29.22 -8.39 -38.15
N GLY A 363 29.77 -7.31 -38.69
CA GLY A 363 29.30 -6.62 -39.88
C GLY A 363 30.07 -5.32 -40.13
N PRO A 364 29.79 -4.62 -41.24
CA PRO A 364 30.57 -3.46 -41.69
C PRO A 364 30.53 -2.27 -40.71
N TRP A 365 29.58 -2.25 -39.78
CA TRP A 365 29.39 -1.17 -38.80
C TRP A 365 29.67 -1.61 -37.36
N TYR A 366 30.00 -2.88 -37.12
CA TYR A 366 30.13 -3.42 -35.77
C TYR A 366 31.08 -4.62 -35.68
N SER A 367 32.05 -4.53 -34.78
CA SER A 367 32.93 -5.62 -34.36
C SER A 367 32.94 -5.70 -32.84
N GLN A 368 33.01 -6.90 -32.27
CA GLN A 368 32.86 -7.12 -30.82
C GLN A 368 33.98 -7.99 -30.26
N CYS A 369 34.46 -7.65 -29.05
CA CYS A 369 35.42 -8.49 -28.33
C CYS A 369 34.76 -9.77 -27.81
N ARG A 370 35.29 -10.91 -28.21
CA ARG A 370 34.82 -12.24 -27.79
C ARG A 370 36.00 -13.12 -27.40
N ILE A 371 35.70 -14.21 -26.70
CA ILE A 371 36.68 -15.27 -26.44
C ILE A 371 37.04 -15.88 -27.80
N GLY A 372 38.29 -15.72 -28.20
CA GLY A 372 38.81 -16.14 -29.51
C GLY A 372 39.52 -17.47 -29.48
#